data_AF-A0A443S4D0-F1
#
_entry.id   AF-A0A443S4D0-F1
#
_cell.length_a   1.000
_cell.length_b   1.000
_cell.length_c   1.000
_cell.angle_alpha   90.00
_cell.angle_beta   90.00
_cell.angle_gamma   90.00
#
_symmetry.space_group_name_H-M   'P 1'
#
loop_
_entity.id
_entity.type
_entity.pdbx_description
1 polymer ?
#
loop_
_entity_poly.entity_id
_entity_poly.type
_entity_poly.pdbx_seq_one_letter_code
_entity_poly.pdbx_strand_id
1 'polypeptide(L)'
;MEFGKKQNLKPTNNGKPICKYGNKCYRKHPSHLQEFSHPSDDQESVPIVKKAEPPKKVTGKITDFFGKQSCSKELSPQRKKLRQASQIFEEDSDFSIEDPFENNEIKSENKKPISECTQNKRPKLSSPVRAEEPNISGLAVNECAKENSSSDTGNFKNEKILSKKEPCHSKKELSDDEIIIINELIEDLFLVKMPSDFFHFWNFCLLIKRSNPKDAVLNWLGFTLVGPFDILINNLSKNNFKHLNDESKEQLLCHWRYFFDTPEFQTVLKGTDENGFHIGYFRDDPKEAPVFLASNEATKSYIINPIGDNLFCVIQHFLTKTVRSSGTNAGLDALQRRLTEFCKKHNIALSNNNMKARNERIVAKPFHNAGMVVPFENDVGYRELPLNKSLSHFR
;
A
#
# COMPACT_ATOMS: atom_id res chain seq x y z
N MET A 1 21.30 -13.87 39.20
CA MET A 1 22.66 -14.30 38.80
C MET A 1 22.58 -15.77 38.41
N GLU A 2 22.68 -16.10 37.13
CA GLU A 2 22.96 -17.47 36.70
C GLU A 2 23.93 -17.41 35.52
N PHE A 3 25.14 -17.88 35.78
CA PHE A 3 26.22 -18.06 34.83
C PHE A 3 26.16 -19.51 34.28
N GLY A 4 26.31 -19.66 32.97
CA GLY A 4 26.62 -20.95 32.32
C GLY A 4 26.09 -20.97 30.89
N LYS A 5 26.86 -21.24 29.84
CA LYS A 5 27.88 -22.29 29.71
C LYS A 5 29.00 -21.83 28.76
N LYS A 6 30.26 -21.92 29.22
CA LYS A 6 31.43 -21.84 28.35
C LYS A 6 31.54 -23.14 27.55
N GLN A 7 31.42 -23.07 26.23
CA GLN A 7 31.73 -24.20 25.36
C GLN A 7 33.25 -24.24 25.14
N ASN A 8 33.90 -25.30 25.65
CA ASN A 8 35.31 -25.59 25.45
C ASN A 8 35.54 -26.04 24.01
N LEU A 9 36.15 -25.20 23.18
CA LEU A 9 36.61 -25.55 21.84
C LEU A 9 38.11 -25.86 21.90
N LYS A 10 38.49 -27.03 21.40
CA LYS A 10 39.87 -27.56 21.42
C LYS A 10 40.83 -26.62 20.65
N PRO A 11 42.06 -26.42 21.14
CA PRO A 11 43.04 -25.53 20.49
C PRO A 11 43.52 -26.09 19.15
N THR A 12 43.74 -25.20 18.18
CA THR A 12 44.44 -25.50 16.91
C THR A 12 45.94 -25.63 17.14
N ASN A 13 46.69 -26.16 16.15
CA ASN A 13 48.14 -26.42 16.18
C ASN A 13 49.04 -25.25 16.65
N ASN A 14 48.52 -24.03 16.80
CA ASN A 14 49.23 -22.86 17.33
C ASN A 14 48.81 -22.44 18.75
N GLY A 15 48.11 -23.29 19.53
CA GLY A 15 47.78 -23.04 20.95
C GLY A 15 46.72 -21.97 21.22
N LYS A 16 46.27 -21.24 20.20
CA LYS A 16 45.24 -20.19 20.30
C LYS A 16 43.82 -20.76 20.19
N PRO A 17 42.84 -20.18 20.90
CA PRO A 17 41.42 -20.48 20.70
C PRO A 17 40.96 -20.07 19.29
N ILE A 18 40.05 -20.85 18.70
CA ILE A 18 39.42 -20.51 17.42
C ILE A 18 38.51 -19.30 17.58
N CYS A 19 38.56 -18.37 16.62
CA CYS A 19 37.60 -17.28 16.57
C CYS A 19 36.17 -17.81 16.41
N LYS A 20 35.21 -17.29 17.19
CA LYS A 20 33.78 -17.65 17.07
C LYS A 20 33.19 -17.39 15.68
N TYR A 21 33.81 -16.52 14.88
CA TYR A 21 33.41 -16.23 13.50
C TYR A 21 34.26 -16.94 12.43
N GLY A 22 35.27 -17.73 12.85
CA GLY A 22 36.15 -18.49 11.96
C GLY A 22 36.74 -17.63 10.83
N ASN A 23 36.86 -18.21 9.64
CA ASN A 23 37.29 -17.53 8.41
C ASN A 23 36.39 -16.35 7.97
N LYS A 24 35.18 -16.19 8.52
CA LYS A 24 34.24 -15.08 8.24
C LYS A 24 34.37 -13.91 9.22
N CYS A 25 35.40 -13.89 10.08
CA CYS A 25 35.59 -12.79 11.03
C CYS A 25 35.95 -11.47 10.32
N TYR A 26 35.16 -10.42 10.55
CA TYR A 26 35.42 -9.08 10.01
C TYR A 26 36.49 -8.30 10.80
N ARG A 27 36.85 -8.75 12.01
CA ARG A 27 37.84 -8.08 12.86
C ARG A 27 39.25 -8.48 12.42
N LYS A 28 39.92 -7.58 11.70
CA LYS A 28 41.27 -7.80 11.13
C LYS A 28 42.40 -7.09 11.89
N HIS A 29 42.10 -6.49 13.04
CA HIS A 29 43.12 -5.74 13.81
C HIS A 29 44.18 -6.69 14.43
N PRO A 30 45.43 -6.23 14.60
CA PRO A 30 46.55 -7.07 15.05
C PRO A 30 46.33 -7.78 16.40
N SER A 31 45.69 -7.12 17.36
CA SER A 31 45.36 -7.70 18.68
C SER A 31 44.44 -8.91 18.58
N HIS A 32 43.44 -8.86 17.71
CA HIS A 32 42.50 -9.96 17.49
C HIS A 32 43.17 -11.19 16.86
N LEU A 33 44.12 -10.98 15.95
CA LEU A 33 44.89 -12.06 15.31
C LEU A 33 45.96 -12.67 16.24
N GLN A 34 46.39 -11.93 17.28
CA GLN A 34 47.23 -12.47 18.35
C GLN A 34 46.43 -13.41 19.27
N GLU A 35 45.17 -13.09 19.55
CA GLU A 35 44.35 -13.86 20.48
C GLU A 35 43.58 -15.03 19.84
N PHE A 36 43.18 -14.93 18.56
CA PHE A 36 42.28 -15.90 17.93
C PHE A 36 42.80 -16.49 16.61
N SER A 37 42.65 -17.81 16.47
CA SER A 37 43.00 -18.57 15.27
C SER A 37 41.88 -18.57 14.23
N HIS A 38 42.24 -18.46 12.95
CA HIS A 38 41.36 -18.44 11.79
C HIS A 38 41.87 -19.47 10.75
N PRO A 39 41.64 -20.78 10.95
CA PRO A 39 42.06 -21.78 9.98
C PRO A 39 41.34 -21.54 8.64
N SER A 40 42.11 -21.44 7.55
CA SER A 40 41.60 -21.36 6.17
C SER A 40 41.40 -22.77 5.62
N ASP A 41 40.50 -22.95 4.67
CA ASP A 41 40.04 -24.27 4.16
C ASP A 41 41.12 -25.10 3.43
N ASP A 42 42.36 -24.60 3.32
CA ASP A 42 43.42 -25.21 2.51
C ASP A 42 44.55 -25.89 3.31
N GLN A 43 44.25 -26.69 4.35
CA GLN A 43 45.20 -27.72 4.83
C GLN A 43 44.52 -29.06 5.15
N GLU A 44 45.23 -30.13 4.77
CA GLU A 44 44.74 -31.43 4.29
C GLU A 44 44.16 -32.41 5.32
N SER A 45 43.14 -33.14 4.83
CA SER A 45 42.79 -34.57 5.00
C SER A 45 42.87 -35.28 6.36
N VAL A 46 41.69 -35.64 6.89
CA VAL A 46 41.43 -36.92 7.58
C VAL A 46 40.01 -37.40 7.19
N PRO A 47 39.80 -38.68 6.81
CA PRO A 47 38.51 -39.15 6.29
C PRO A 47 37.51 -39.40 7.43
N ILE A 48 36.40 -38.66 7.44
CA ILE A 48 35.28 -38.90 8.37
C ILE A 48 34.04 -39.30 7.58
N VAL A 49 33.67 -40.57 7.79
CA VAL A 49 32.37 -41.23 7.69
C VAL A 49 31.20 -40.35 7.23
N LYS A 50 30.56 -40.77 6.13
CA LYS A 50 29.29 -40.24 5.61
C LYS A 50 28.23 -40.18 6.72
N LYS A 51 27.98 -39.00 7.27
CA LYS A 51 26.69 -38.67 7.89
C LYS A 51 25.83 -37.98 6.85
N ALA A 52 24.58 -38.40 6.78
CA ALA A 52 23.57 -37.91 5.85
C ALA A 52 23.52 -36.38 5.82
N GLU A 53 23.41 -35.82 4.61
CA GLU A 53 23.26 -34.40 4.38
C GLU A 53 22.08 -33.84 5.17
N PRO A 54 22.24 -32.75 5.95
CA PRO A 54 21.09 -32.01 6.45
C PRO A 54 20.36 -31.38 5.25
N PRO A 55 19.02 -31.25 5.30
CA PRO A 55 18.26 -30.68 4.20
C PRO A 55 18.79 -29.29 3.87
N LYS A 56 19.05 -29.06 2.58
CA LYS A 56 19.55 -27.79 2.04
C LYS A 56 18.69 -26.65 2.58
N LYS A 57 19.30 -25.73 3.35
CA LYS A 57 18.64 -24.48 3.77
C LYS A 57 18.25 -23.71 2.52
N VAL A 58 16.95 -23.64 2.26
CA VAL A 58 16.39 -22.78 1.21
C VAL A 58 16.45 -21.34 1.74
N THR A 59 17.48 -20.59 1.33
CA THR A 59 17.56 -19.15 1.54
C THR A 59 16.67 -18.49 0.48
N GLY A 60 15.36 -18.48 0.69
CA GLY A 60 14.43 -17.74 -0.18
C GLY A 60 14.72 -16.25 -0.07
N LYS A 61 14.88 -15.57 -1.21
CA LYS A 61 14.94 -14.10 -1.25
C LYS A 61 13.52 -13.57 -1.07
N ILE A 62 13.38 -12.37 -0.49
CA ILE A 62 12.06 -11.73 -0.36
C ILE A 62 11.25 -11.67 -1.66
N THR A 63 11.94 -11.51 -2.79
CA THR A 63 11.36 -11.49 -4.14
C THR A 63 10.63 -12.79 -4.52
N ASP A 64 10.94 -13.88 -3.83
CA ASP A 64 10.32 -15.19 -4.08
C ASP A 64 8.90 -15.24 -3.51
N PHE A 65 8.57 -14.39 -2.52
CA PHE A 65 7.25 -14.34 -1.88
C PHE A 65 6.28 -13.37 -2.56
N PHE A 66 6.78 -12.22 -3.03
CA PHE A 66 5.95 -11.17 -3.63
C PHE A 66 6.02 -11.13 -5.17
N GLY A 67 6.66 -12.12 -5.78
CA GLY A 67 6.85 -12.23 -7.22
C GLY A 67 7.97 -11.32 -7.75
N LYS A 68 8.56 -11.68 -8.90
CA LYS A 68 9.52 -10.82 -9.59
C LYS A 68 8.81 -9.55 -10.05
N GLN A 69 9.14 -8.42 -9.42
CA GLN A 69 8.88 -7.12 -10.02
C GLN A 69 9.60 -7.08 -11.37
N SER A 70 8.89 -6.70 -12.43
CA SER A 70 9.51 -6.31 -13.69
C SER A 70 10.26 -5.00 -13.45
N CYS A 71 11.45 -5.09 -12.86
CA CYS A 71 12.44 -4.04 -12.92
C CYS A 71 12.86 -3.94 -14.38
N SER A 72 12.45 -2.86 -15.05
CA SER A 72 12.88 -2.53 -16.40
C SER A 72 14.40 -2.50 -16.42
N LYS A 73 14.98 -3.41 -17.21
CA LYS A 73 16.42 -3.52 -17.44
C LYS A 73 16.99 -2.16 -17.86
N GLU A 74 18.16 -1.83 -17.30
CA GLU A 74 19.05 -0.77 -17.76
C GLU A 74 19.14 -0.78 -19.30
N LEU A 75 18.76 0.34 -19.91
CA LEU A 75 19.09 0.65 -21.30
C LEU A 75 20.04 1.83 -21.30
N SER A 76 21.28 1.55 -21.71
CA SER A 76 22.29 2.55 -22.03
C SER A 76 21.83 3.43 -23.22
N PRO A 77 22.38 4.65 -23.35
CA PRO A 77 21.72 5.72 -24.08
C PRO A 77 22.08 5.69 -25.58
N GLN A 78 21.08 5.51 -26.45
CA GLN A 78 21.18 5.94 -27.85
C GLN A 78 19.93 6.72 -28.27
N ARG A 79 20.15 8.01 -28.53
CA ARG A 79 19.20 8.96 -29.11
C ARG A 79 18.58 8.41 -30.40
N LYS A 80 17.26 8.51 -30.55
CA LYS A 80 16.58 9.01 -31.78
C LYS A 80 15.06 9.18 -31.62
N LYS A 81 14.65 10.44 -31.82
CA LYS A 81 13.41 10.95 -32.45
C LYS A 81 12.07 10.81 -31.74
N LEU A 82 11.72 11.92 -31.10
CA LEU A 82 10.39 12.47 -30.83
C LEU A 82 9.44 12.34 -32.04
N ARG A 83 8.36 11.55 -31.91
CA ARG A 83 7.13 11.66 -32.72
C ARG A 83 5.90 11.23 -31.90
N GLN A 84 4.99 12.20 -31.71
CA GLN A 84 3.55 12.11 -31.43
C GLN A 84 3.04 11.10 -30.38
N ALA A 85 3.02 11.55 -29.12
CA ALA A 85 2.27 10.93 -28.02
C ALA A 85 0.86 11.54 -27.90
N SER A 86 0.04 11.44 -28.95
CA SER A 86 -1.34 11.98 -28.96
C SER A 86 -2.41 11.05 -29.54
N GLN A 87 -2.11 9.78 -29.83
CA GLN A 87 -3.09 8.86 -30.44
C GLN A 87 -3.04 7.42 -29.92
N ILE A 88 -2.54 7.18 -28.71
CA ILE A 88 -2.63 5.86 -28.06
C ILE A 88 -3.03 6.11 -26.60
N PHE A 89 -3.94 5.27 -26.08
CA PHE A 89 -4.47 5.20 -24.71
C PHE A 89 -5.87 5.81 -24.47
N GLU A 90 -6.89 5.14 -24.97
CA GLU A 90 -8.26 5.18 -24.40
C GLU A 90 -8.80 3.80 -23.97
N GLU A 91 -8.05 2.69 -24.12
CA GLU A 91 -8.65 1.34 -23.95
C GLU A 91 -8.45 0.64 -22.58
N ASP A 92 -7.64 1.17 -21.64
CA ASP A 92 -7.29 0.44 -20.40
C ASP A 92 -7.86 1.03 -19.10
N SER A 93 -8.83 1.94 -19.21
CA SER A 93 -9.64 2.32 -18.07
C SER A 93 -10.89 1.43 -18.06
N ASP A 94 -10.97 0.50 -17.12
CA ASP A 94 -12.21 -0.25 -16.77
C ASP A 94 -13.27 0.72 -16.22
N PHE A 95 -13.61 1.77 -16.97
CA PHE A 95 -14.73 2.68 -16.69
C PHE A 95 -16.08 2.03 -17.00
N SER A 96 -16.08 0.81 -17.54
CA SER A 96 -17.27 0.03 -17.89
C SER A 96 -17.79 -0.87 -16.77
N ILE A 97 -17.25 -0.76 -15.54
CA ILE A 97 -18.00 -1.20 -14.36
C ILE A 97 -19.11 -0.17 -14.20
N GLU A 98 -20.38 -0.58 -14.33
CA GLU A 98 -21.56 0.26 -14.03
C GLU A 98 -21.24 1.12 -12.81
N ASP A 99 -21.11 2.44 -12.99
CA ASP A 99 -20.80 3.36 -11.91
C ASP A 99 -21.95 3.20 -10.90
N PRO A 100 -21.71 2.63 -9.69
CA PRO A 100 -22.79 2.40 -8.72
C PRO A 100 -23.45 3.72 -8.27
N PHE A 101 -22.88 4.85 -8.69
CA PHE A 101 -23.26 6.21 -8.34
C PHE A 101 -23.68 7.04 -9.56
N GLU A 102 -23.77 6.46 -10.77
CA GLU A 102 -24.44 7.12 -11.90
C GLU A 102 -25.95 7.18 -11.65
N ASN A 103 -26.41 8.26 -11.04
CA ASN A 103 -27.82 8.62 -11.04
C ASN A 103 -28.21 9.09 -12.46
N ASN A 104 -29.01 8.29 -13.15
CA ASN A 104 -29.72 8.67 -14.36
C ASN A 104 -30.77 9.75 -14.05
N GLU A 105 -30.36 11.01 -13.96
CA GLU A 105 -31.24 12.15 -14.14
C GLU A 105 -30.73 13.08 -15.25
N ILE A 106 -30.82 12.60 -16.49
CA ILE A 106 -30.96 13.47 -17.65
C ILE A 106 -32.44 13.46 -18.03
N LYS A 107 -33.21 14.38 -17.45
CA LYS A 107 -34.48 14.78 -18.06
C LYS A 107 -34.15 15.55 -19.33
N SER A 108 -34.47 14.91 -20.45
CA SER A 108 -34.46 15.46 -21.79
C SER A 108 -35.38 16.67 -21.88
N GLU A 109 -34.82 17.87 -22.03
CA GLU A 109 -35.55 18.99 -22.59
C GLU A 109 -35.07 19.27 -24.02
N ASN A 110 -36.02 19.08 -24.94
CA ASN A 110 -35.93 19.32 -26.36
C ASN A 110 -35.39 20.73 -26.67
N LYS A 111 -34.20 20.82 -27.27
CA LYS A 111 -33.78 22.02 -28.00
C LYS A 111 -34.42 22.01 -29.39
N LYS A 112 -35.47 22.81 -29.59
CA LYS A 112 -35.83 23.35 -30.91
C LYS A 112 -35.06 24.65 -31.16
N PRO A 113 -34.75 24.99 -32.42
CA PRO A 113 -33.71 25.95 -32.77
C PRO A 113 -34.12 27.41 -32.54
N ILE A 114 -33.10 28.21 -32.22
CA ILE A 114 -33.17 29.66 -32.03
C ILE A 114 -33.34 30.33 -33.40
N SER A 115 -34.38 31.16 -33.52
CA SER A 115 -34.47 32.25 -34.48
C SER A 115 -34.42 33.58 -33.74
N GLU A 116 -33.60 34.50 -34.24
CA GLU A 116 -33.42 35.88 -33.77
C GLU A 116 -34.74 36.64 -33.55
N CYS A 117 -34.82 37.48 -32.52
CA CYS A 117 -34.87 38.94 -32.67
C CYS A 117 -35.08 39.63 -31.30
N THR A 118 -34.81 40.92 -31.32
CA THR A 118 -34.43 41.86 -30.27
C THR A 118 -35.54 42.43 -29.35
N GLN A 119 -35.07 43.06 -28.26
CA GLN A 119 -35.61 44.23 -27.51
C GLN A 119 -36.43 44.04 -26.21
N ASN A 120 -35.81 44.52 -25.12
CA ASN A 120 -36.33 45.45 -24.08
C ASN A 120 -37.67 45.17 -23.35
N LYS A 121 -37.59 44.92 -22.02
CA LYS A 121 -38.12 45.77 -20.91
C LYS A 121 -38.34 44.96 -19.60
N ARG A 122 -37.88 45.50 -18.47
CA ARG A 122 -38.37 45.27 -17.09
C ARG A 122 -39.59 46.18 -16.83
N PRO A 123 -40.31 46.16 -15.67
CA PRO A 123 -40.43 45.19 -14.55
C PRO A 123 -41.91 44.95 -14.08
N LYS A 124 -42.15 44.04 -13.11
CA LYS A 124 -42.88 44.25 -11.82
C LYS A 124 -43.50 42.98 -11.18
N LEU A 125 -43.02 42.70 -9.96
CA LEU A 125 -43.70 42.37 -8.68
C LEU A 125 -45.14 41.80 -8.65
N SER A 126 -45.33 40.61 -8.05
CA SER A 126 -46.27 40.32 -6.93
C SER A 126 -46.27 38.83 -6.52
N SER A 127 -46.15 38.57 -5.21
CA SER A 127 -46.47 37.31 -4.48
C SER A 127 -48.00 37.20 -4.24
N PRO A 128 -48.61 36.27 -3.42
CA PRO A 128 -48.10 35.15 -2.59
C PRO A 128 -48.99 33.85 -2.58
N VAL A 129 -48.73 32.93 -1.62
CA VAL A 129 -49.66 31.91 -0.98
C VAL A 129 -49.73 30.52 -1.66
N ARG A 130 -49.91 29.34 -1.03
CA ARG A 130 -49.61 28.67 0.27
C ARG A 130 -50.22 27.24 0.16
N ALA A 131 -49.42 26.23 0.53
CA ALA A 131 -49.74 24.94 1.18
C ALA A 131 -50.73 23.86 0.64
N GLU A 132 -50.32 22.63 0.98
CA GLU A 132 -51.07 21.43 1.41
C GLU A 132 -51.14 20.19 0.49
N GLU A 133 -50.65 19.08 1.06
CA GLU A 133 -50.92 17.68 0.71
C GLU A 133 -52.39 17.29 0.99
N PRO A 134 -52.84 16.11 0.53
CA PRO A 134 -52.98 15.03 1.52
C PRO A 134 -52.70 13.59 1.02
N ASN A 135 -52.32 12.75 2.00
CA ASN A 135 -52.38 11.28 2.03
C ASN A 135 -53.82 10.74 1.92
N ILE A 136 -54.05 9.62 1.21
CA ILE A 136 -55.01 8.55 1.60
C ILE A 136 -54.52 7.16 1.14
N SER A 137 -54.72 6.21 2.05
CA SER A 137 -54.49 4.75 2.14
C SER A 137 -55.31 3.82 1.22
N GLY A 138 -54.79 2.58 1.04
CA GLY A 138 -55.57 1.36 1.39
C GLY A 138 -55.64 0.18 0.39
N LEU A 139 -55.24 -1.02 0.89
CA LEU A 139 -55.77 -2.39 0.63
C LEU A 139 -55.74 -2.95 -0.83
N ALA A 140 -55.58 -4.24 -1.17
CA ALA A 140 -55.47 -5.53 -0.49
C ALA A 140 -55.07 -6.64 -1.52
N VAL A 141 -54.51 -7.74 -0.99
CA VAL A 141 -54.39 -9.16 -1.45
C VAL A 141 -54.94 -9.63 -2.81
N ASN A 142 -54.18 -10.53 -3.48
CA ASN A 142 -54.64 -11.87 -3.88
C ASN A 142 -53.48 -12.81 -4.32
N GLU A 143 -53.51 -14.05 -3.80
CA GLU A 143 -52.75 -15.23 -4.23
C GLU A 143 -53.46 -15.98 -5.39
N CYS A 144 -52.71 -16.76 -6.17
CA CYS A 144 -52.80 -18.25 -6.26
C CYS A 144 -52.56 -18.85 -7.68
N ALA A 145 -51.45 -19.61 -7.78
CA ALA A 145 -51.22 -20.92 -8.41
C ALA A 145 -51.90 -21.37 -9.73
N LYS A 146 -51.12 -21.93 -10.68
CA LYS A 146 -50.89 -23.39 -10.89
C LYS A 146 -50.17 -23.73 -12.20
N GLU A 147 -49.48 -24.87 -12.13
CA GLU A 147 -48.64 -25.56 -13.11
C GLU A 147 -49.40 -26.35 -14.19
N ASN A 148 -48.68 -26.70 -15.26
CA ASN A 148 -48.63 -27.96 -16.03
C ASN A 148 -48.09 -27.65 -17.46
N SER A 149 -47.37 -28.47 -18.24
CA SER A 149 -46.57 -29.70 -18.11
C SER A 149 -46.27 -30.19 -19.56
N SER A 150 -45.04 -30.63 -19.89
CA SER A 150 -44.61 -31.55 -21.01
C SER A 150 -45.01 -31.22 -22.48
N SER A 151 -44.26 -31.47 -23.56
CA SER A 151 -43.40 -32.60 -23.99
C SER A 151 -42.55 -32.16 -25.21
N ASP A 152 -41.25 -32.40 -25.26
CA ASP A 152 -40.50 -33.54 -25.83
C ASP A 152 -40.46 -33.66 -27.39
N THR A 153 -39.25 -33.59 -27.96
CA THR A 153 -38.75 -34.41 -29.10
C THR A 153 -37.35 -33.91 -29.51
N GLY A 154 -36.38 -34.82 -29.52
CA GLY A 154 -34.96 -34.51 -29.76
C GLY A 154 -34.52 -34.54 -31.23
N ASN A 155 -33.31 -34.01 -31.47
CA ASN A 155 -32.41 -34.55 -32.48
C ASN A 155 -30.93 -34.17 -32.22
N PHE A 156 -30.03 -35.14 -32.31
CA PHE A 156 -28.58 -35.00 -32.21
C PHE A 156 -27.97 -34.60 -33.57
N LYS A 157 -26.99 -33.66 -33.57
CA LYS A 157 -25.60 -33.87 -34.04
C LYS A 157 -24.77 -32.57 -34.20
N ASN A 158 -23.58 -32.65 -33.58
CA ASN A 158 -22.25 -32.20 -34.00
C ASN A 158 -21.79 -30.72 -33.86
N GLU A 159 -20.90 -30.57 -32.87
CA GLU A 159 -19.57 -29.95 -32.94
C GLU A 159 -19.41 -28.51 -33.39
N LYS A 160 -19.23 -27.64 -32.39
CA LYS A 160 -18.05 -26.76 -32.36
C LYS A 160 -17.64 -26.55 -30.91
N ILE A 161 -16.57 -27.23 -30.49
CA ILE A 161 -15.89 -26.94 -29.22
C ILE A 161 -15.27 -25.55 -29.39
N LEU A 162 -16.06 -24.54 -29.06
CA LEU A 162 -15.56 -23.20 -28.80
C LEU A 162 -15.03 -23.23 -27.38
N SER A 163 -13.70 -23.22 -27.26
CA SER A 163 -12.99 -23.06 -26.00
C SER A 163 -13.61 -21.88 -25.25
N LYS A 164 -14.37 -22.18 -24.20
CA LYS A 164 -14.75 -21.18 -23.21
C LYS A 164 -13.43 -20.70 -22.59
N LYS A 165 -12.95 -19.55 -23.05
CA LYS A 165 -12.04 -18.74 -22.25
C LYS A 165 -12.76 -18.50 -20.93
N GLU A 166 -12.24 -19.03 -19.84
CA GLU A 166 -12.70 -18.67 -18.51
C GLU A 166 -12.56 -17.14 -18.35
N PRO A 167 -13.60 -16.42 -17.90
CA PRO A 167 -13.48 -15.00 -17.62
C PRO A 167 -12.60 -14.81 -16.38
N CYS A 168 -11.47 -14.14 -16.58
CA CYS A 168 -10.48 -13.79 -15.57
C CYS A 168 -10.96 -12.60 -14.69
N HIS A 169 -12.03 -12.69 -13.89
CA HIS A 169 -12.43 -11.56 -13.02
C HIS A 169 -13.17 -11.98 -11.74
N SER A 170 -12.49 -12.07 -10.58
CA SER A 170 -13.12 -12.57 -9.33
C SER A 170 -12.90 -11.76 -8.03
N LYS A 171 -12.10 -10.69 -7.98
CA LYS A 171 -11.85 -10.00 -6.69
C LYS A 171 -13.01 -9.09 -6.27
N LYS A 172 -13.93 -9.61 -5.44
CA LYS A 172 -15.00 -8.85 -4.76
C LYS A 172 -14.42 -7.98 -3.65
N GLU A 173 -15.19 -6.98 -3.21
CA GLU A 173 -14.94 -6.26 -1.96
C GLU A 173 -14.66 -7.24 -0.81
N LEU A 174 -13.65 -6.95 0.01
CA LEU A 174 -13.29 -7.79 1.15
C LEU A 174 -14.42 -7.81 2.19
N SER A 175 -14.79 -8.99 2.66
CA SER A 175 -15.65 -9.17 3.82
C SER A 175 -14.92 -8.90 5.14
N ASP A 176 -15.67 -8.67 6.21
CA ASP A 176 -15.10 -8.42 7.55
C ASP A 176 -14.21 -9.58 8.03
N ASP A 177 -14.63 -10.83 7.78
CA ASP A 177 -13.86 -12.03 8.12
C ASP A 177 -12.53 -12.09 7.35
N GLU A 178 -12.55 -11.75 6.05
CA GLU A 178 -11.33 -11.68 5.24
C GLU A 178 -10.40 -10.57 5.76
N ILE A 179 -10.93 -9.40 6.12
CA ILE A 179 -10.15 -8.30 6.69
C ILE A 179 -9.45 -8.75 7.97
N ILE A 180 -10.14 -9.43 8.88
CA ILE A 180 -9.55 -9.94 10.12
C ILE A 180 -8.40 -10.91 9.82
N ILE A 181 -8.63 -11.91 8.98
CA ILE A 181 -7.62 -12.93 8.62
C ILE A 181 -6.40 -12.29 7.96
N ILE A 182 -6.61 -11.34 7.06
CA ILE A 182 -5.54 -10.65 6.35
C ILE A 182 -4.77 -9.74 7.30
N ASN A 183 -5.45 -9.02 8.22
CA ASN A 183 -4.79 -8.15 9.18
C ASN A 183 -3.94 -8.95 10.18
N GLU A 184 -4.41 -10.12 10.62
CA GLU A 184 -3.59 -11.05 11.40
C GLU A 184 -2.36 -11.53 10.63
N LEU A 185 -2.52 -11.88 9.35
CA LEU A 185 -1.38 -12.26 8.50
C LEU A 185 -0.38 -11.09 8.36
N ILE A 186 -0.86 -9.87 8.17
CA ILE A 186 0.00 -8.69 8.11
C ILE A 186 0.73 -8.49 9.44
N GLU A 187 0.05 -8.64 10.57
CA GLU A 187 0.67 -8.55 11.90
C GLU A 187 1.74 -9.62 12.10
N ASP A 188 1.49 -10.87 11.70
CA ASP A 188 2.47 -11.96 11.77
C ASP A 188 3.73 -11.69 10.94
N LEU A 189 3.60 -11.01 9.80
CA LEU A 189 4.70 -10.78 8.84
C LEU A 189 5.43 -9.45 9.02
N PHE A 190 4.69 -8.39 9.34
CA PHE A 190 5.18 -7.01 9.44
C PHE A 190 5.21 -6.48 10.88
N LEU A 191 4.77 -7.27 11.86
CA LEU A 191 4.77 -6.96 13.30
C LEU A 191 3.88 -5.77 13.69
N VAL A 192 2.95 -5.38 12.82
CA VAL A 192 2.01 -4.27 13.04
C VAL A 192 0.66 -4.58 12.41
N LYS A 193 -0.42 -4.08 13.00
CA LYS A 193 -1.75 -4.10 12.39
C LYS A 193 -1.94 -2.93 11.43
N MET A 194 -2.71 -3.17 10.37
CA MET A 194 -3.18 -2.13 9.46
C MET A 194 -4.46 -1.47 9.99
N PRO A 195 -4.59 -0.14 9.84
CA PRO A 195 -5.81 0.58 10.18
C PRO A 195 -6.94 0.26 9.19
N SER A 196 -8.19 0.62 9.54
CA SER A 196 -9.35 0.33 8.69
C SER A 196 -9.29 1.04 7.33
N ASP A 197 -8.70 2.23 7.24
CA ASP A 197 -8.57 2.97 5.98
C ASP A 197 -7.68 2.23 4.96
N PHE A 198 -6.74 1.39 5.40
CA PHE A 198 -5.94 0.54 4.51
C PHE A 198 -6.83 -0.43 3.70
N PHE A 199 -7.73 -1.16 4.37
CA PHE A 199 -8.62 -2.12 3.73
C PHE A 199 -9.71 -1.42 2.90
N HIS A 200 -10.26 -0.32 3.41
CA HIS A 200 -11.18 0.52 2.64
C HIS A 200 -10.52 1.06 1.37
N PHE A 201 -9.24 1.46 1.44
CA PHE A 201 -8.53 1.97 0.28
C PHE A 201 -8.27 0.87 -0.76
N TRP A 202 -8.01 -0.37 -0.33
CA TRP A 202 -7.98 -1.52 -1.23
C TRP A 202 -9.32 -1.74 -1.94
N ASN A 203 -10.43 -1.71 -1.21
CA ASN A 203 -11.77 -1.85 -1.77
C ASN A 203 -12.11 -0.69 -2.74
N PHE A 204 -11.67 0.52 -2.43
CA PHE A 204 -11.77 1.67 -3.32
C PHE A 204 -10.95 1.47 -4.62
N CYS A 205 -9.74 0.91 -4.53
CA CYS A 205 -8.93 0.57 -5.70
C CYS A 205 -9.57 -0.53 -6.56
N LEU A 206 -10.23 -1.53 -5.94
CA LEU A 206 -11.02 -2.54 -6.64
C LEU A 206 -12.22 -1.93 -7.39
N LEU A 207 -12.85 -0.89 -6.83
CA LEU A 207 -13.91 -0.13 -7.50
C LEU A 207 -13.39 0.64 -8.71
N ILE A 208 -12.20 1.26 -8.60
CA ILE A 208 -11.62 2.04 -9.71
C ILE A 208 -11.10 1.14 -10.83
N LYS A 209 -10.32 0.10 -10.50
CA LYS A 209 -9.69 -0.79 -11.47
C LYS A 209 -9.60 -2.21 -10.94
N ARG A 210 -10.68 -2.97 -11.11
CA ARG A 210 -10.82 -4.35 -10.61
C ARG A 210 -9.77 -5.30 -11.20
N SER A 211 -9.42 -5.13 -12.48
CA SER A 211 -8.43 -5.94 -13.19
C SER A 211 -7.01 -5.76 -12.66
N ASN A 212 -6.65 -4.54 -12.22
CA ASN A 212 -5.35 -4.23 -11.64
C ASN A 212 -5.46 -3.16 -10.54
N PRO A 213 -5.89 -3.55 -9.32
CA PRO A 213 -6.07 -2.60 -8.22
C PRO A 213 -4.76 -1.96 -7.74
N LYS A 214 -3.62 -2.63 -8.00
CA LYS A 214 -2.28 -2.16 -7.67
C LYS A 214 -1.97 -0.79 -8.27
N ASP A 215 -2.40 -0.58 -9.51
CA ASP A 215 -2.14 0.65 -10.27
C ASP A 215 -3.43 1.46 -10.48
N ALA A 216 -4.43 1.29 -9.61
CA ALA A 216 -5.74 1.90 -9.76
C ALA A 216 -5.70 3.43 -9.85
N VAL A 217 -4.78 4.09 -9.16
CA VAL A 217 -4.63 5.56 -9.18
C VAL A 217 -3.37 6.04 -9.92
N LEU A 218 -2.66 5.13 -10.58
CA LEU A 218 -1.36 5.41 -11.21
C LEU A 218 -1.45 6.48 -12.28
N ASN A 219 -2.45 6.38 -13.18
CA ASN A 219 -2.57 7.29 -14.32
C ASN A 219 -2.85 8.74 -13.94
N TRP A 220 -3.47 8.97 -12.78
CA TRP A 220 -3.86 10.31 -12.33
C TRP A 220 -2.90 10.92 -11.31
N LEU A 221 -2.36 10.08 -10.41
CA LEU A 221 -1.59 10.54 -9.26
C LEU A 221 -0.15 10.02 -9.26
N GLY A 222 0.19 9.11 -10.17
CA GLY A 222 1.53 8.53 -10.25
C GLY A 222 1.83 7.55 -9.12
N PHE A 223 0.81 6.97 -8.47
CA PHE A 223 0.98 6.07 -7.33
C PHE A 223 0.64 4.61 -7.64
N THR A 224 1.49 3.72 -7.14
CA THR A 224 1.31 2.27 -7.14
C THR A 224 1.25 1.76 -5.69
N LEU A 225 0.30 0.87 -5.41
CA LEU A 225 0.18 0.19 -4.11
C LEU A 225 1.31 -0.83 -3.95
N VAL A 226 1.94 -0.81 -2.78
CA VAL A 226 3.13 -1.63 -2.45
C VAL A 226 3.12 -2.04 -0.98
N GLY A 227 4.16 -2.76 -0.55
CA GLY A 227 4.37 -3.09 0.86
C GLY A 227 3.32 -4.10 1.33
N PRO A 228 2.60 -3.83 2.43
CA PRO A 228 1.52 -4.68 2.91
C PRO A 228 0.41 -4.95 1.87
N PHE A 229 0.18 -4.04 0.92
CA PHE A 229 -0.77 -4.28 -0.17
C PHE A 229 -0.34 -5.45 -1.07
N ASP A 230 0.96 -5.80 -1.13
CA ASP A 230 1.43 -6.92 -1.93
C ASP A 230 0.86 -8.28 -1.43
N ILE A 231 0.41 -8.38 -0.18
CA ILE A 231 -0.35 -9.54 0.33
C ILE A 231 -1.70 -9.66 -0.41
N LEU A 232 -2.44 -8.56 -0.51
CA LEU A 232 -3.74 -8.47 -1.18
C LEU A 232 -3.63 -8.63 -2.69
N ILE A 233 -2.61 -8.01 -3.29
CA ILE A 233 -2.34 -8.06 -4.73
C ILE A 233 -2.04 -9.50 -5.15
N ASN A 234 -1.15 -10.18 -4.44
CA ASN A 234 -0.71 -11.52 -4.78
C ASN A 234 -1.57 -12.63 -4.15
N ASN A 235 -2.66 -12.26 -3.44
CA ASN A 235 -3.57 -13.20 -2.77
C ASN A 235 -2.83 -14.18 -1.84
N LEU A 236 -1.90 -13.65 -1.03
CA LEU A 236 -1.06 -14.43 -0.13
C LEU A 236 -1.82 -14.81 1.14
N SER A 237 -1.53 -15.99 1.67
CA SER A 237 -2.15 -16.55 2.87
C SER A 237 -1.07 -17.05 3.85
N LYS A 238 -1.46 -17.38 5.08
CA LYS A 238 -0.56 -18.01 6.08
C LYS A 238 0.18 -19.24 5.51
N ASN A 239 -0.44 -19.99 4.59
CA ASN A 239 0.18 -21.15 3.95
C ASN A 239 1.44 -20.81 3.13
N ASN A 240 1.47 -19.64 2.49
CA ASN A 240 2.60 -19.18 1.70
C ASN A 240 3.86 -18.95 2.56
N PHE A 241 3.69 -18.86 3.88
CA PHE A 241 4.73 -18.43 4.82
C PHE A 241 5.03 -19.45 5.94
N LYS A 242 4.42 -20.64 5.89
CA LYS A 242 4.54 -21.71 6.92
C LYS A 242 5.96 -22.11 7.30
N HIS A 243 6.91 -21.97 6.38
CA HIS A 243 8.29 -22.40 6.57
C HIS A 243 9.30 -21.24 6.49
N LEU A 244 8.85 -20.01 6.79
CA LEU A 244 9.75 -18.87 6.92
C LEU A 244 10.74 -19.10 8.07
N ASN A 245 12.02 -19.10 7.72
CA ASN A 245 13.10 -18.99 8.71
C ASN A 245 13.21 -17.54 9.22
N ASP A 246 13.96 -17.34 10.29
CA ASP A 246 14.08 -16.02 10.93
C ASP A 246 14.73 -14.96 10.03
N GLU A 247 15.71 -15.33 9.20
CA GLU A 247 16.35 -14.43 8.24
C GLU A 247 15.35 -13.92 7.18
N SER A 248 14.49 -14.80 6.67
CA SER A 248 13.44 -14.40 5.73
C SER A 248 12.40 -13.49 6.39
N LYS A 249 12.07 -13.70 7.67
CA LYS A 249 11.18 -12.79 8.42
C LYS A 249 11.79 -11.40 8.58
N GLU A 250 13.08 -11.32 8.91
CA GLU A 250 13.78 -10.04 8.98
C GLU A 250 13.79 -9.32 7.62
N GLN A 251 13.97 -10.05 6.53
CA GLN A 251 13.90 -9.48 5.18
C GLN A 251 12.51 -8.90 4.88
N LEU A 252 11.42 -9.52 5.35
CA LEU A 252 10.05 -9.00 5.17
C LEU A 252 9.87 -7.61 5.77
N LEU A 253 10.55 -7.31 6.88
CA LEU A 253 10.53 -5.98 7.50
C LEU A 253 11.22 -4.90 6.64
N CYS A 254 12.03 -5.33 5.68
CA CYS A 254 12.69 -4.47 4.70
C CYS A 254 11.95 -4.40 3.35
N HIS A 255 10.81 -5.08 3.20
CA HIS A 255 9.98 -5.01 1.99
C HIS A 255 9.54 -3.57 1.73
N TRP A 256 9.97 -2.98 0.62
CA TRP A 256 9.73 -1.56 0.29
C TRP A 256 10.23 -0.53 1.32
N ARG A 257 11.17 -0.92 2.17
CA ARG A 257 11.86 0.00 3.07
C ARG A 257 12.93 0.77 2.29
N TYR A 258 12.75 2.08 2.14
CA TYR A 258 13.73 2.97 1.53
C TYR A 258 14.85 3.29 2.50
N PHE A 259 15.94 3.86 1.98
CA PHE A 259 17.19 4.06 2.74
C PHE A 259 17.03 4.93 4.00
N PHE A 260 16.19 5.96 3.94
CA PHE A 260 15.94 6.88 5.06
C PHE A 260 14.68 6.56 5.87
N ASP A 261 13.99 5.47 5.54
CA ASP A 261 12.81 5.06 6.30
C ASP A 261 13.27 4.66 7.70
N THR A 262 12.63 5.22 8.73
CA THR A 262 12.85 4.84 10.12
C THR A 262 11.97 3.63 10.46
N PRO A 263 12.21 2.89 11.57
CA PRO A 263 11.36 1.77 11.98
C PRO A 263 9.86 2.11 12.07
N GLU A 264 9.55 3.35 12.45
CA GLU A 264 8.20 3.93 12.58
C GLU A 264 7.47 4.10 11.24
N PHE A 265 8.23 4.22 10.14
CA PHE A 265 7.71 4.54 8.82
C PHE A 265 7.59 3.28 7.95
N GLN A 266 6.36 2.94 7.53
CA GLN A 266 6.04 1.77 6.74
C GLN A 266 5.37 2.15 5.42
N THR A 267 6.13 2.00 4.33
CA THR A 267 5.71 2.35 2.97
C THR A 267 4.51 1.51 2.49
N VAL A 268 3.52 2.19 1.92
CA VAL A 268 2.29 1.58 1.36
C VAL A 268 1.99 2.06 -0.07
N LEU A 269 2.49 3.23 -0.47
CA LEU A 269 2.40 3.73 -1.85
C LEU A 269 3.79 4.12 -2.33
N LYS A 270 4.14 3.76 -3.57
CA LYS A 270 5.31 4.31 -4.25
C LYS A 270 4.90 5.26 -5.36
N GLY A 271 5.70 6.30 -5.58
CA GLY A 271 5.64 7.17 -6.76
C GLY A 271 6.60 6.70 -7.86
N THR A 272 7.16 7.65 -8.58
CA THR A 272 8.18 7.41 -9.60
C THR A 272 9.50 6.95 -8.98
N ASP A 273 10.19 6.02 -9.64
CA ASP A 273 11.47 5.50 -9.16
C ASP A 273 12.62 6.53 -9.27
N GLU A 274 12.46 7.61 -10.05
CA GLU A 274 13.50 8.64 -10.28
C GLU A 274 13.98 9.32 -8.99
N ASN A 275 13.04 9.73 -8.14
CA ASN A 275 13.33 10.40 -6.87
C ASN A 275 13.14 9.49 -5.65
N GLY A 276 12.69 8.25 -5.87
CA GLY A 276 12.24 7.37 -4.81
C GLY A 276 11.16 8.02 -3.95
N PHE A 277 10.23 8.77 -4.56
CA PHE A 277 9.07 9.31 -3.85
C PHE A 277 8.20 8.17 -3.37
N HIS A 278 7.82 8.17 -2.10
CA HIS A 278 6.96 7.15 -1.53
C HIS A 278 6.21 7.68 -0.31
N ILE A 279 5.12 7.01 0.04
CA ILE A 279 4.22 7.37 1.14
C ILE A 279 4.06 6.16 2.05
N GLY A 280 4.18 6.40 3.35
CA GLY A 280 4.08 5.38 4.37
C GLY A 280 3.27 5.84 5.57
N TYR A 281 2.72 4.87 6.29
CA TYR A 281 2.17 5.09 7.62
C TYR A 281 3.30 5.33 8.63
N PHE A 282 3.11 6.29 9.54
CA PHE A 282 4.02 6.55 10.65
C PHE A 282 3.39 6.08 11.97
N ARG A 283 4.11 5.28 12.76
CA ARG A 283 3.68 4.79 14.08
C ARG A 283 4.68 5.20 15.15
N ASP A 284 4.20 5.86 16.19
CA ASP A 284 5.02 6.12 17.39
C ASP A 284 5.26 4.83 18.19
N ASP A 285 4.26 3.95 18.25
CA ASP A 285 4.33 2.62 18.87
C ASP A 285 3.82 1.56 17.88
N PRO A 286 4.54 0.45 17.64
CA PRO A 286 4.10 -0.62 16.74
C PRO A 286 2.77 -1.29 17.15
N LYS A 287 2.37 -1.19 18.42
CA LYS A 287 1.11 -1.73 18.95
C LYS A 287 -0.07 -0.78 18.78
N GLU A 288 0.19 0.48 18.46
CA GLU A 288 -0.84 1.49 18.21
C GLU A 288 -1.14 1.64 16.72
N ALA A 289 -2.30 2.22 16.42
CA ALA A 289 -2.63 2.62 15.06
C ALA A 289 -1.66 3.72 14.58
N PRO A 290 -1.36 3.79 13.27
CA PRO A 290 -0.54 4.87 12.74
C PRO A 290 -1.17 6.23 13.00
N VAL A 291 -0.30 7.19 13.34
CA VAL A 291 -0.70 8.55 13.74
C VAL A 291 -0.96 9.47 12.54
N PHE A 292 -0.34 9.17 11.40
CA PHE A 292 -0.55 9.83 10.10
C PHE A 292 0.14 9.03 8.99
N LEU A 293 -0.12 9.43 7.74
CA LEU A 293 0.73 9.13 6.59
C LEU A 293 1.65 10.30 6.26
N ALA A 294 2.85 9.97 5.84
CA ALA A 294 3.85 10.93 5.42
C ALA A 294 4.53 10.49 4.12
N SER A 295 5.14 11.45 3.42
CA SER A 295 5.95 11.19 2.24
C SER A 295 7.43 11.45 2.49
N ASN A 296 8.27 10.72 1.78
CA ASN A 296 9.69 11.00 1.64
C ASN A 296 10.12 10.88 0.16
N GLU A 297 11.19 11.58 -0.20
CA GLU A 297 11.90 11.42 -1.48
C GLU A 297 13.30 10.90 -1.17
N ALA A 298 13.47 9.58 -1.29
CA ALA A 298 14.63 8.87 -0.75
C ALA A 298 15.97 9.31 -1.38
N THR A 299 15.95 9.82 -2.62
CA THR A 299 17.17 10.31 -3.29
C THR A 299 17.50 11.76 -2.93
N LYS A 300 16.56 12.50 -2.31
CA LYS A 300 16.74 13.93 -2.01
C LYS A 300 17.13 14.21 -0.57
N SER A 301 16.44 13.62 0.40
CA SER A 301 16.68 13.94 1.81
C SER A 301 16.10 12.89 2.76
N TYR A 302 16.49 12.97 4.04
CA TYR A 302 15.92 12.20 5.14
C TYR A 302 14.63 12.81 5.71
N ILE A 303 14.08 13.87 5.12
CA ILE A 303 12.91 14.59 5.65
C ILE A 303 11.63 13.79 5.39
N ILE A 304 10.92 13.45 6.46
CA ILE A 304 9.60 12.82 6.42
C ILE A 304 8.56 13.93 6.55
N ASN A 305 7.69 14.07 5.55
CA ASN A 305 6.69 15.14 5.46
C ASN A 305 5.29 14.59 5.74
N PRO A 306 4.69 14.87 6.91
CA PRO A 306 3.31 14.47 7.20
C PRO A 306 2.31 15.06 6.20
N ILE A 307 1.40 14.23 5.68
CA ILE A 307 0.42 14.62 4.63
C ILE A 307 -1.01 14.57 5.17
N GLY A 308 -1.40 13.47 5.83
CA GLY A 308 -2.77 13.34 6.34
C GLY A 308 -3.00 12.13 7.22
N ASP A 309 -4.15 12.13 7.90
CA ASP A 309 -4.48 11.15 8.94
C ASP A 309 -4.77 9.74 8.39
N ASN A 310 -5.23 9.65 7.13
CA ASN A 310 -5.58 8.40 6.47
C ASN A 310 -5.29 8.47 4.96
N LEU A 311 -5.33 7.32 4.27
CA LEU A 311 -5.03 7.23 2.83
C LEU A 311 -5.93 8.12 1.97
N PHE A 312 -7.19 8.29 2.33
CA PHE A 312 -8.14 9.11 1.58
C PHE A 312 -7.81 10.61 1.70
N CYS A 313 -7.36 11.08 2.87
CA CYS A 313 -6.81 12.43 3.03
C CYS A 313 -5.56 12.63 2.15
N VAL A 314 -4.69 11.63 2.04
CA VAL A 314 -3.51 11.67 1.16
C VAL A 314 -3.93 11.78 -0.31
N ILE A 315 -4.83 10.92 -0.76
CA ILE A 315 -5.33 10.96 -2.15
C ILE A 315 -6.02 12.30 -2.44
N GLN A 316 -6.85 12.81 -1.52
CA GLN A 316 -7.48 14.12 -1.64
C GLN A 316 -6.45 15.25 -1.76
N HIS A 317 -5.37 15.20 -0.96
CA HIS A 317 -4.28 16.17 -1.03
C HIS A 317 -3.64 16.18 -2.41
N PHE A 318 -3.27 15.01 -2.94
CA PHE A 318 -2.62 14.91 -4.25
C PHE A 318 -3.55 15.22 -5.42
N LEU A 319 -4.83 14.83 -5.37
CA LEU A 319 -5.84 15.26 -6.35
C LEU A 319 -5.91 16.78 -6.44
N THR A 320 -6.06 17.44 -5.30
CA THR A 320 -6.13 18.90 -5.22
C THR A 320 -4.86 19.56 -5.76
N LYS A 321 -3.69 18.99 -5.43
CA LYS A 321 -2.39 19.47 -5.92
C LYS A 321 -2.27 19.31 -7.44
N THR A 322 -2.67 18.16 -7.99
CA THR A 322 -2.63 17.88 -9.43
C THR A 322 -3.57 18.79 -10.19
N VAL A 323 -4.82 18.95 -9.73
CA VAL A 323 -5.81 19.87 -10.34
C VAL A 323 -5.30 21.31 -10.35
N ARG A 324 -4.65 21.76 -9.28
CA ARG A 324 -4.04 23.11 -9.20
C ARG A 324 -2.87 23.29 -10.17
N SER A 325 -2.09 22.24 -10.41
CA SER A 325 -0.84 22.33 -11.20
C SER A 325 -1.09 22.13 -12.70
N SER A 326 -1.97 21.19 -13.04
CA SER A 326 -2.19 20.72 -14.41
C SER A 326 -3.58 21.06 -14.97
N GLY A 327 -4.45 21.67 -14.16
CA GLY A 327 -5.87 21.83 -14.48
C GLY A 327 -6.68 20.55 -14.21
N THR A 328 -8.00 20.65 -14.32
CA THR A 328 -8.88 19.48 -14.21
C THR A 328 -9.06 18.77 -15.55
N ASN A 329 -9.41 17.48 -15.48
CA ASN A 329 -9.88 16.70 -16.62
C ASN A 329 -10.97 15.72 -16.15
N ALA A 330 -11.71 15.15 -17.09
CA ALA A 330 -12.83 14.27 -16.79
C ALA A 330 -12.45 13.08 -15.87
N GLY A 331 -11.24 12.54 -16.02
CA GLY A 331 -10.75 11.45 -15.19
C GLY A 331 -10.45 11.89 -13.74
N LEU A 332 -9.84 13.07 -13.55
CA LEU A 332 -9.61 13.64 -12.22
C LEU A 332 -10.92 14.01 -11.52
N ASP A 333 -11.88 14.58 -12.25
CA ASP A 333 -13.21 14.91 -11.72
C ASP A 333 -13.97 13.64 -11.32
N ALA A 334 -13.93 12.58 -12.14
CA ALA A 334 -14.54 11.29 -11.83
C ALA A 334 -13.88 10.63 -10.61
N LEU A 335 -12.55 10.66 -10.51
CA LEU A 335 -11.82 10.12 -9.36
C LEU A 335 -12.16 10.90 -8.07
N GLN A 336 -12.24 12.23 -8.15
CA GLN A 336 -12.64 13.09 -7.03
C GLN A 336 -14.09 12.80 -6.57
N ARG A 337 -15.02 12.62 -7.51
CA ARG A 337 -16.41 12.24 -7.22
C ARG A 337 -16.47 10.90 -6.50
N ARG A 338 -15.87 9.85 -7.07
CA ARG A 338 -15.84 8.50 -6.50
C ARG A 338 -15.18 8.47 -5.13
N LEU A 339 -14.08 9.20 -4.93
CA LEU A 339 -13.44 9.35 -3.62
C LEU A 339 -14.41 9.91 -2.58
N THR A 340 -15.11 10.99 -2.95
CA THR A 340 -16.04 11.69 -2.06
C THR A 340 -17.24 10.81 -1.69
N GLU A 341 -17.82 10.12 -2.67
CA GLU A 341 -18.96 9.21 -2.48
C GLU A 341 -18.57 7.98 -1.65
N PHE A 342 -17.41 7.38 -1.93
CA PHE A 342 -16.88 6.27 -1.16
C PHE A 342 -16.64 6.67 0.30
N CYS A 343 -15.98 7.80 0.54
CA CYS A 343 -15.76 8.29 1.91
C CYS A 343 -17.07 8.56 2.65
N LYS A 344 -18.08 9.14 1.98
CA LYS A 344 -19.42 9.33 2.56
C LYS A 344 -20.09 8.00 2.93
N LYS A 345 -20.10 7.04 2.00
CA LYS A 345 -20.71 5.71 2.20
C LYS A 345 -20.08 4.96 3.38
N HIS A 346 -18.76 5.05 3.53
CA HIS A 346 -18.00 4.31 4.54
C HIS A 346 -17.67 5.15 5.80
N ASN A 347 -18.25 6.35 5.94
CA ASN A 347 -18.00 7.27 7.06
C ASN A 347 -16.52 7.58 7.32
N ILE A 348 -15.74 7.77 6.25
CA ILE A 348 -14.32 8.08 6.31
C ILE A 348 -14.12 9.59 6.30
N ALA A 349 -13.45 10.12 7.31
CA ALA A 349 -13.17 11.55 7.40
C ALA A 349 -12.10 11.99 6.38
N LEU A 350 -12.38 13.05 5.62
CA LEU A 350 -11.44 13.72 4.72
C LEU A 350 -10.79 14.95 5.37
N SER A 351 -10.52 14.89 6.67
CA SER A 351 -9.94 15.97 7.48
C SER A 351 -8.79 15.47 8.34
N ASN A 352 -7.77 16.32 8.56
CA ASN A 352 -6.61 16.00 9.40
C ASN A 352 -6.75 16.61 10.81
N ASN A 353 -7.13 15.79 11.79
CA ASN A 353 -7.31 16.16 13.19
C ASN A 353 -6.25 15.51 14.11
N ASN A 354 -5.87 14.25 13.85
CA ASN A 354 -4.99 13.45 14.72
C ASN A 354 -3.58 14.02 14.81
N MET A 355 -3.05 14.50 13.68
CA MET A 355 -1.72 15.12 13.61
C MET A 355 -1.57 16.31 14.57
N LYS A 356 -2.62 17.11 14.77
CA LYS A 356 -2.56 18.28 15.66
C LYS A 356 -2.43 17.85 17.12
N ALA A 357 -3.27 16.93 17.57
CA ALA A 357 -3.23 16.40 18.94
C ALA A 357 -1.90 15.67 19.23
N ARG A 358 -1.34 14.96 18.25
CA ARG A 358 -0.02 14.33 18.39
C ARG A 358 1.10 15.36 18.55
N ASN A 359 1.05 16.48 17.82
CA ASN A 359 2.13 17.48 17.85
C ASN A 359 2.39 18.05 19.26
N GLU A 360 1.37 18.11 20.10
CA GLU A 360 1.47 18.55 21.50
C GLU A 360 2.24 17.57 22.38
N ARG A 361 2.32 16.29 21.99
CA ARG A 361 3.04 15.22 22.70
C ARG A 361 4.47 15.00 22.21
N ILE A 362 4.91 15.73 21.17
CA ILE A 362 6.26 15.57 20.62
C ILE A 362 7.28 16.14 21.62
N VAL A 363 8.16 15.28 22.12
CA VAL A 363 9.23 15.69 23.04
C VAL A 363 10.44 16.26 22.29
N ALA A 364 10.64 15.84 21.04
CA ALA A 364 11.77 16.29 20.23
C ALA A 364 11.47 16.10 18.74
N LYS A 365 12.08 16.94 17.89
CA LYS A 365 12.16 16.66 16.46
C LYS A 365 13.54 16.08 16.17
N PRO A 366 13.70 14.84 15.73
CA PRO A 366 14.96 14.33 15.16
C PRO A 366 15.23 14.93 13.76
N PHE A 367 16.29 14.51 13.06
CA PHE A 367 16.66 15.06 11.75
C PHE A 367 15.58 14.87 10.69
N HIS A 368 14.89 13.73 10.67
CA HIS A 368 13.78 13.48 9.73
C HIS A 368 12.53 14.33 9.99
N ASN A 369 12.52 15.16 11.05
CA ASN A 369 11.47 16.14 11.38
C ASN A 369 10.05 15.61 11.65
N ALA A 370 9.82 14.30 11.56
CA ALA A 370 8.52 13.69 11.88
C ALA A 370 8.13 13.83 13.36
N GLY A 371 9.08 14.11 14.26
CA GLY A 371 8.83 14.22 15.70
C GLY A 371 8.89 12.88 16.41
N MET A 372 9.35 12.89 17.66
CA MET A 372 9.47 11.75 18.56
C MET A 372 8.51 11.95 19.73
N VAL A 373 7.72 10.92 20.05
CA VAL A 373 6.78 10.89 21.17
C VAL A 373 7.22 9.77 22.10
N VAL A 374 7.43 10.07 23.37
CA VAL A 374 7.74 9.09 24.41
C VAL A 374 7.00 9.48 25.70
N PRO A 375 6.73 8.54 26.61
CA PRO A 375 6.24 8.88 27.94
C PRO A 375 7.18 9.89 28.61
N PHE A 376 6.64 11.02 29.05
CA PHE A 376 7.40 12.10 29.69
C PHE A 376 6.58 12.69 30.83
N GLU A 377 6.94 12.33 32.06
CA GLU A 377 6.23 12.73 33.28
C GLU A 377 7.25 13.11 34.36
N ASN A 378 7.00 14.20 35.10
CA ASN A 378 7.85 14.67 36.19
C ASN A 378 9.35 14.77 35.81
N ASP A 379 9.65 15.29 34.62
CA ASP A 379 11.00 15.39 34.04
C ASP A 379 11.74 14.05 33.84
N VAL A 380 11.01 12.93 33.81
CA VAL A 380 11.52 11.59 33.53
C VAL A 380 11.00 11.10 32.17
N GLY A 381 11.92 10.64 31.31
CA GLY A 381 11.60 9.98 30.04
C GLY A 381 12.33 10.54 28.81
N TYR A 382 12.60 11.84 28.79
CA TYR A 382 13.35 12.51 27.73
C TYR A 382 14.38 13.49 28.31
N ARG A 383 15.50 13.67 27.60
CA ARG A 383 16.49 14.71 27.88
C ARG A 383 17.04 15.24 26.56
N GLU A 384 17.13 16.55 26.45
CA GLU A 384 17.71 17.20 25.28
C GLU A 384 19.19 16.84 25.11
N LEU A 385 19.64 16.78 23.85
CA LEU A 385 21.05 16.65 23.54
C LEU A 385 21.77 17.97 23.87
N PRO A 386 23.00 17.92 24.40
CA PRO A 386 23.77 19.12 24.74
C PRO A 386 24.24 19.92 23.50
N LEU A 387 23.93 19.43 22.29
CA LEU A 387 24.29 20.03 21.01
C LEU A 387 23.02 20.44 20.26
N ASN A 388 23.00 21.68 19.80
CA ASN A 388 21.99 22.19 18.88
C ASN A 388 22.11 21.53 17.50
N LYS A 389 20.97 21.24 16.86
CA LYS A 389 20.88 20.57 15.54
C LYS A 389 21.76 21.16 14.44
N SER A 390 21.98 22.47 14.50
CA SER A 390 22.86 23.18 13.55
C SER A 390 24.33 22.80 13.70
N LEU A 391 24.76 22.46 14.92
CA LEU A 391 26.12 21.98 15.20
C LEU A 391 26.29 20.49 14.93
N SER A 392 25.21 19.70 14.86
CA SER A 392 25.31 18.25 14.59
C SER A 392 25.38 17.89 13.10
N HIS A 393 25.37 18.88 12.19
CA HIS A 393 25.66 18.68 10.75
C HIS A 393 27.16 18.46 10.46
N PHE A 394 27.92 17.93 11.42
CA PHE A 394 29.34 17.60 11.21
C PHE A 394 29.50 16.32 10.39
N ARG A 395 29.84 16.54 9.12
CA ARG A 395 30.57 15.70 8.15
C ARG A 395 29.89 14.46 7.59
#